data_AF-A0A0A0D318-F1
#
_entry.id   AF-A0A0A0D318-F1
#
_cell.length_a   1.000
_cell.length_b   1.000
_cell.length_c   1.000
_cell.angle_alpha   90.00
_cell.angle_beta   90.00
_cell.angle_gamma   90.00
#
_symmetry.space_group_name_H-M   'P 1'
#
loop_
_entity.id
_entity.type
_entity.pdbx_description
1 polymer ?
#
loop_
_entity_poly.entity_id
_entity_poly.type
_entity_poly.pdbx_seq_one_letter_code
_entity_poly.pdbx_strand_id
1 'polypeptide(L)'
;MSWQGHRLREVTSLAALPAPVRRALGADNRGLDGMAGKGEPFNVGDAVVEPLPMRRFITAGHDGDTWLVAFEQGGIVHSVTAVEISGGVMRRGWSLDCCMTTLAEVVRQVSAAPPNAMFVPNP
;
A
#
# COMPACT_ATOMS: atom_id res chain seq x y z
N MET A 1 -1.55 -13.27 -11.60
CA MET A 1 -1.28 -11.84 -11.35
C MET A 1 0.07 -11.49 -11.96
N SER A 2 0.37 -10.22 -12.29
CA SER A 2 1.61 -9.91 -13.01
C SER A 2 2.88 -10.10 -12.19
N TRP A 3 2.77 -10.19 -10.86
CA TRP A 3 3.88 -10.44 -9.94
C TRP A 3 3.97 -11.89 -9.44
N GLN A 4 2.97 -12.74 -9.71
CA GLN A 4 2.99 -14.13 -9.24
C GLN A 4 4.09 -14.93 -9.94
N GLY A 5 4.96 -15.58 -9.16
CA GLY A 5 6.14 -16.29 -9.67
C GLY A 5 7.41 -15.43 -9.76
N HIS A 6 7.31 -14.12 -9.52
CA HIS A 6 8.46 -13.22 -9.46
C HIS A 6 9.15 -13.26 -8.09
N ARG A 7 10.47 -13.12 -8.06
CA ARG A 7 11.22 -12.90 -6.82
C ARG A 7 11.22 -11.41 -6.51
N LEU A 8 10.20 -10.96 -5.79
CA LEU A 8 10.07 -9.56 -5.39
C LEU A 8 11.20 -9.16 -4.41
N ARG A 9 11.83 -8.01 -4.67
CA ARG A 9 12.81 -7.39 -3.78
C ARG A 9 12.10 -6.44 -2.83
N GLU A 10 12.33 -6.61 -1.53
CA GLU A 10 11.65 -5.82 -0.50
C GLU A 10 12.19 -4.39 -0.41
N VAL A 11 11.26 -3.45 -0.23
CA VAL A 11 11.50 -2.03 0.03
C VAL A 11 10.70 -1.66 1.28
N THR A 12 11.41 -1.20 2.31
CA THR A 12 10.84 -0.96 3.65
C THR A 12 10.60 0.52 3.97
N SER A 13 10.81 1.42 2.99
CA SER A 13 10.61 2.86 3.14
C SER A 13 9.83 3.45 1.97
N LEU A 14 8.86 4.31 2.28
CA LEU A 14 8.08 5.07 1.31
C LEU A 14 8.96 5.96 0.42
N ALA A 15 10.03 6.53 0.98
CA ALA A 15 10.94 7.42 0.26
C ALA A 15 11.81 6.68 -0.77
N ALA A 16 11.97 5.36 -0.63
CA ALA A 16 12.75 4.54 -1.55
C ALA A 16 11.94 4.08 -2.77
N LEU A 17 10.62 4.32 -2.80
CA LEU A 17 9.80 4.02 -3.96
C LEU A 17 10.10 4.98 -5.12
N PRO A 18 10.05 4.51 -6.37
CA PRO A 18 10.24 5.40 -7.52
C PRO A 18 9.05 6.36 -7.66
N ALA A 19 9.29 7.53 -8.24
CA ALA A 19 8.31 8.62 -8.35
C ALA A 19 6.94 8.21 -8.95
N PRO A 20 6.86 7.36 -10.00
CA PRO A 20 5.57 6.91 -10.52
C PRO A 20 4.75 6.13 -9.49
N VAL A 21 5.40 5.30 -8.67
CA VAL A 21 4.73 4.52 -7.60
C VAL A 21 4.31 5.43 -6.45
N ARG A 22 5.19 6.37 -6.04
CA ARG A 22 4.86 7.38 -5.01
C ARG A 22 3.64 8.21 -5.40
N ARG A 23 3.57 8.67 -6.67
CA ARG A 23 2.42 9.41 -7.20
C ARG A 23 1.15 8.56 -7.23
N ALA A 24 1.23 7.31 -7.70
CA ALA A 24 0.07 6.41 -7.70
C ALA A 24 -0.49 6.18 -6.29
N LEU A 25 0.38 6.22 -5.27
CA LEU A 25 -0.02 6.12 -3.87
C LEU A 25 -0.50 7.44 -3.27
N GLY A 26 -0.38 8.59 -3.96
CA GLY A 26 -0.60 9.91 -3.36
C GLY A 26 0.41 10.25 -2.26
N ALA A 27 1.60 9.64 -2.27
CA ALA A 27 2.60 9.78 -1.20
C ALA A 27 3.15 11.22 -1.07
N ASP A 28 3.05 12.02 -2.12
CA ASP A 28 3.46 13.42 -2.14
C ASP A 28 2.31 14.40 -1.80
N ASN A 29 1.09 13.88 -1.60
CA ASN A 29 -0.07 14.71 -1.26
C ASN A 29 0.02 15.17 0.20
N ARG A 30 -0.64 16.29 0.50
CA ARG A 30 -0.75 16.83 1.87
C ARG A 30 -2.05 16.38 2.53
N GLY A 31 -2.07 16.40 3.86
CA GLY A 31 -3.27 16.12 4.63
C GLY A 31 -3.77 14.69 4.43
N LEU A 32 -5.09 14.51 4.45
CA LEU A 32 -5.76 13.21 4.46
C LEU A 32 -5.42 12.33 3.25
N ASP A 33 -5.17 12.96 2.10
CA ASP A 33 -4.84 12.27 0.84
C ASP A 33 -3.37 11.84 0.77
N GLY A 34 -2.54 12.24 1.73
CA GLY A 34 -1.13 11.86 1.82
C GLY A 34 -0.92 10.39 2.22
N MET A 35 0.36 10.04 2.41
CA MET A 35 0.76 8.77 2.98
C MET A 35 1.95 8.98 3.92
N ALA A 36 1.80 8.52 5.16
CA ALA A 36 2.87 8.48 6.14
C ALA A 36 3.87 7.36 5.82
N GLY A 37 5.14 7.57 6.16
CA GLY A 37 6.17 6.55 6.15
C GLY A 37 5.95 5.47 7.22
N LYS A 38 6.71 4.38 7.13
CA LYS A 38 6.62 3.26 8.08
C LYS A 38 6.89 3.75 9.51
N GLY A 39 5.94 3.51 10.41
CA GLY A 39 6.04 3.90 11.82
C GLY A 39 5.77 5.38 12.11
N GLU A 40 5.54 6.21 11.09
CA GLU A 40 5.19 7.61 11.29
C GLU A 40 3.73 7.79 11.77
N PRO A 41 3.38 8.94 12.36
CA PRO A 41 2.02 9.24 12.77
C PRO A 41 1.05 9.32 11.58
N PHE A 42 -0.16 8.78 11.75
CA PHE A 42 -1.27 8.87 10.80
C PHE A 42 -2.59 8.77 11.56
N ASN A 43 -3.70 9.17 10.93
CA ASN A 43 -5.04 9.02 11.48
C ASN A 43 -5.50 7.56 11.32
N VAL A 44 -5.47 6.79 12.41
CA VAL A 44 -5.89 5.38 12.45
C VAL A 44 -7.42 5.25 12.44
N GLY A 45 -8.10 6.11 13.20
CA GLY A 45 -9.55 6.05 13.43
C GLY A 45 -10.34 7.08 12.63
N ASP A 46 -11.58 7.28 13.06
CA ASP A 46 -12.52 8.27 12.51
C ASP A 46 -12.24 9.70 12.98
N ALA A 47 -11.63 9.87 14.14
CA ALA A 47 -11.13 11.15 14.62
C ALA A 47 -9.94 11.64 13.76
N VAL A 48 -10.16 12.72 13.03
CA VAL A 48 -9.16 13.33 12.15
C VAL A 48 -8.37 14.41 12.87
N VAL A 49 -7.04 14.27 12.88
CA VAL A 49 -6.09 15.29 13.28
C VAL A 49 -5.33 15.76 12.05
N GLU A 50 -5.59 16.98 11.59
CA GLU A 50 -4.81 17.59 10.52
C GLU A 50 -3.43 18.05 11.03
N PRO A 51 -2.35 17.95 10.22
CA PRO A 51 -2.33 17.54 8.81
C PRO A 51 -1.99 16.05 8.60
N LEU A 52 -2.25 15.17 9.58
CA LEU A 52 -1.86 13.77 9.46
C LEU A 52 -2.60 13.07 8.31
N PRO A 53 -1.93 12.19 7.55
CA PRO A 53 -2.57 11.43 6.48
C PRO A 53 -3.46 10.33 7.05
N MET A 54 -4.36 9.79 6.20
CA MET A 54 -5.21 8.65 6.54
C MET A 54 -4.53 7.29 6.25
N ARG A 55 -3.35 7.31 5.62
CA ARG A 55 -2.66 6.09 5.16
C ARG A 55 -1.23 6.04 5.66
N ARG A 56 -0.74 4.83 5.91
CA ARG A 56 0.65 4.61 6.33
C ARG A 56 1.29 3.43 5.62
N PHE A 57 2.46 3.66 5.04
CA PHE A 57 3.23 2.63 4.35
C PHE A 57 3.71 1.53 5.31
N ILE A 58 3.63 0.27 4.89
CA ILE A 58 4.14 -0.89 5.64
C ILE A 58 5.40 -1.46 4.99
N THR A 59 5.27 -1.89 3.73
CA THR A 59 6.33 -2.51 2.93
C THR A 59 5.92 -2.54 1.46
N ALA A 60 6.89 -2.73 0.58
CA ALA A 60 6.65 -2.99 -0.83
C ALA A 60 7.61 -4.07 -1.34
N GLY A 61 7.21 -4.73 -2.42
CA GLY A 61 8.04 -5.66 -3.16
C GLY A 61 7.99 -5.33 -4.64
N HIS A 62 9.11 -5.46 -5.34
CA HIS A 62 9.14 -5.22 -6.78
C HIS A 62 9.97 -6.23 -7.57
N ASP A 63 9.57 -6.44 -8.81
CA ASP A 63 10.39 -7.04 -9.85
C ASP A 63 10.15 -6.28 -11.16
N GLY A 64 11.20 -5.70 -11.71
CA GLY A 64 11.08 -4.70 -12.78
C GLY A 64 10.14 -3.54 -12.40
N ASP A 65 9.17 -3.27 -13.27
CA ASP A 65 8.15 -2.22 -13.11
C ASP A 65 6.87 -2.67 -12.42
N THR A 66 6.83 -3.91 -11.93
CA THR A 66 5.70 -4.45 -11.17
C THR A 66 5.98 -4.37 -9.69
N TRP A 67 5.06 -3.72 -8.97
CA TRP A 67 5.13 -3.46 -7.55
C TRP A 67 3.94 -4.07 -6.83
N LEU A 68 4.17 -4.63 -5.65
CA LEU A 68 3.17 -4.98 -4.67
C LEU A 68 3.42 -4.12 -3.43
N VAL A 69 2.50 -3.21 -3.11
CA VAL A 69 2.66 -2.25 -2.00
C VAL A 69 1.60 -2.52 -0.95
N ALA A 70 2.00 -2.68 0.30
CA ALA A 70 1.09 -2.80 1.43
C ALA A 70 1.12 -1.54 2.30
N PHE A 71 -0.06 -1.09 2.74
CA PHE A 71 -0.24 0.08 3.59
C PHE A 71 -1.45 -0.10 4.51
N GLU A 72 -1.42 0.61 5.63
CA GLU A 72 -2.58 0.79 6.51
C GLU A 72 -3.46 1.90 5.98
N GLN A 73 -4.77 1.72 6.12
CA GLN A 73 -5.81 2.68 5.84
C GLN A 73 -6.61 2.90 7.12
N GLY A 74 -6.57 4.11 7.65
CA GLY A 74 -7.45 4.52 8.75
C GLY A 74 -8.82 4.95 8.26
N GLY A 75 -9.67 5.33 9.21
CA GLY A 75 -11.06 5.77 9.00
C GLY A 75 -12.00 5.11 10.00
N ILE A 76 -13.28 4.99 9.64
CA ILE A 76 -14.30 4.32 10.48
C ILE A 76 -13.87 2.89 10.83
N VAL A 77 -13.20 2.21 9.89
CA VAL A 77 -12.60 0.90 10.10
C VAL A 77 -11.13 0.98 9.67
N HIS A 78 -10.22 0.74 10.62
CA HIS A 78 -8.81 0.52 10.29
C HIS A 78 -8.68 -0.79 9.50
N SER A 79 -7.91 -0.74 8.40
CA SER A 79 -7.68 -1.89 7.55
C SER A 79 -6.26 -1.89 6.98
N VAL A 80 -5.80 -3.06 6.55
CA VAL A 80 -4.54 -3.22 5.81
C VAL A 80 -4.88 -3.57 4.37
N THR A 81 -4.29 -2.84 3.43
CA THR A 81 -4.52 -3.03 2.00
C THR A 81 -3.20 -3.32 1.30
N ALA A 82 -3.21 -4.25 0.34
CA ALA A 82 -2.15 -4.37 -0.66
C ALA A 82 -2.66 -3.95 -2.03
N VAL A 83 -1.80 -3.36 -2.85
CA VAL A 83 -2.08 -2.99 -4.24
C VAL A 83 -0.98 -3.45 -5.17
N GLU A 84 -1.38 -3.88 -6.37
CA GLU A 84 -0.48 -4.14 -7.50
C GLU A 84 -0.39 -2.86 -8.32
N ILE A 85 0.83 -2.36 -8.53
CA ILE A 85 1.12 -1.19 -9.37
C ILE A 85 2.06 -1.63 -10.49
N SER A 86 1.68 -1.39 -11.74
CA SER A 86 2.50 -1.71 -12.92
C SER A 86 2.58 -0.51 -13.85
N GLY A 87 3.80 -0.06 -14.15
CA GLY A 87 4.02 1.16 -14.95
C GLY A 87 3.48 2.42 -14.28
N GLY A 88 3.47 2.46 -12.94
CA GLY A 88 2.92 3.58 -12.17
C GLY A 88 1.39 3.66 -12.12
N VAL A 89 0.68 2.61 -12.53
CA VAL A 89 -0.79 2.53 -12.49
C VAL A 89 -1.21 1.44 -11.52
N MET A 90 -2.08 1.76 -10.56
CA MET A 90 -2.73 0.78 -9.69
C MET A 90 -3.65 -0.12 -10.52
N ARG A 91 -3.43 -1.44 -10.45
CA ARG A 91 -4.14 -2.43 -11.25
C ARG A 91 -5.13 -3.24 -10.44
N ARG A 92 -4.77 -3.60 -9.21
CA ARG A 92 -5.53 -4.49 -8.32
C ARG A 92 -5.28 -4.11 -6.88
N GLY A 93 -6.17 -4.55 -6.00
CA GLY A 93 -5.97 -4.47 -4.56
C GLY A 93 -6.59 -5.64 -3.81
N TRP A 94 -6.11 -5.83 -2.59
CA TRP A 94 -6.51 -6.88 -1.66
C TRP A 94 -6.69 -6.28 -0.28
N SER A 95 -7.70 -6.75 0.44
CA SER A 95 -7.77 -6.56 1.89
C SER A 95 -6.95 -7.65 2.56
N LEU A 96 -6.07 -7.25 3.47
CA LEU A 96 -5.18 -8.13 4.22
C LEU A 96 -5.64 -8.23 5.67
N ASP A 97 -5.22 -9.30 6.35
CA ASP A 97 -5.32 -9.33 7.80
C ASP A 97 -4.42 -8.25 8.41
N CYS A 98 -4.77 -7.78 9.60
CA CYS A 98 -3.90 -6.87 10.33
C CYS A 98 -2.55 -7.51 10.69
N CYS A 99 -1.60 -6.69 11.14
CA CYS A 99 -0.31 -7.11 11.72
C CYS A 99 0.81 -7.52 10.75
N MET A 100 0.67 -7.26 9.45
CA MET A 100 1.72 -7.54 8.47
C MET A 100 2.85 -6.51 8.59
N THR A 101 4.10 -6.98 8.58
CA THR A 101 5.26 -6.07 8.66
C THR A 101 6.31 -6.31 7.57
N THR A 102 6.22 -7.46 6.89
CA THR A 102 7.18 -7.92 5.88
C THR A 102 6.50 -8.26 4.55
N LEU A 103 7.28 -8.17 3.46
CA LEU A 103 6.81 -8.54 2.13
C LEU A 103 6.43 -10.02 2.02
N ALA A 104 7.13 -10.91 2.71
CA ALA A 104 6.86 -12.35 2.66
C ALA A 104 5.45 -12.68 3.16
N GLU A 105 5.00 -12.01 4.23
CA GLU A 105 3.66 -12.17 4.75
C GLU A 105 2.63 -11.65 3.74
N VAL A 106 2.87 -10.46 3.17
CA VAL A 106 2.00 -9.84 2.16
C VAL A 106 1.84 -10.78 0.97
N VAL A 107 2.95 -11.27 0.40
CA VAL A 107 2.93 -12.22 -0.72
C VAL A 107 2.15 -13.48 -0.38
N ARG A 108 2.30 -14.01 0.85
CA ARG A 108 1.58 -15.20 1.30
C ARG A 108 0.06 -14.99 1.27
N GLN A 109 -0.44 -13.91 1.84
CA GLN A 109 -1.89 -13.65 1.87
C GLN A 109 -2.46 -13.30 0.50
N VAL A 110 -1.77 -12.44 -0.26
CA VAL A 110 -2.22 -12.04 -1.60
C VAL A 110 -2.23 -13.24 -2.56
N SER A 111 -1.35 -14.22 -2.37
CA SER A 111 -1.37 -15.48 -3.13
C SER A 111 -2.51 -16.42 -2.74
N ALA A 112 -3.03 -16.32 -1.52
CA ALA A 112 -4.08 -17.19 -0.99
C ALA A 112 -5.51 -16.68 -1.33
N ALA A 113 -5.66 -15.43 -1.76
CA ALA A 113 -6.95 -14.81 -2.01
C ALA A 113 -7.02 -14.12 -3.40
N PRO A 114 -8.19 -14.13 -4.06
CA PRO A 114 -8.40 -13.31 -5.25
C PRO A 114 -8.36 -11.81 -4.88
N PRO A 115 -8.04 -10.93 -5.84
CA PRO A 115 -8.13 -9.48 -5.63
C PRO A 115 -9.59 -9.06 -5.41
N ASN A 116 -9.77 -7.92 -4.75
CA ASN A 116 -11.09 -7.34 -4.47
C ASN A 116 -11.80 -7.05 -5.81
N ALA A 117 -12.99 -7.64 -6.00
CA ALA A 117 -13.76 -7.51 -7.24
C ALA A 117 -14.21 -6.07 -7.55
N MET A 118 -14.31 -5.23 -6.51
CA MET A 118 -14.66 -3.80 -6.60
C MET A 118 -13.48 -2.88 -6.25
N PHE A 119 -12.24 -3.30 -6.51
CA PHE A 119 -11.09 -2.42 -6.31
C PHE A 119 -11.24 -1.14 -7.15
N VAL A 120 -11.48 -0.01 -6.48
CA VAL A 120 -11.46 1.32 -7.07
C VAL A 120 -10.12 1.94 -6.70
N PRO A 121 -9.21 2.18 -7.65
CA PRO A 121 -7.99 2.92 -7.37
C PRO A 121 -8.40 4.32 -6.90
N ASN A 122 -7.85 4.76 -5.76
CA ASN A 122 -8.12 6.10 -5.26
C ASN A 122 -7.58 7.12 -6.28
N PRO A 123 -8.34 8.16 -6.65
CA PRO A 123 -7.92 9.17 -7.63
C PRO A 123 -6.70 9.99 -7.17
#